data_AF-A0A2H3E471-F1
#
_entry.id   AF-A0A2H3E471-F1
#
_cell.length_a   1.000
_cell.length_b   1.000
_cell.length_c   1.000
_cell.angle_alpha   90.00
_cell.angle_beta   90.00
_cell.angle_gamma   90.00
#
_symmetry.space_group_name_H-M   'P 1'
#
loop_
_entity.id
_entity.type
_entity.pdbx_description
1 polymer ?
#
loop_
_entity_poly.entity_id
_entity_poly.type
_entity_poly.pdbx_seq_one_letter_code
_entity_poly.pdbx_strand_id
1 'polypeptide(L)'
;MPRRAKRATVSAVTPSPAQRDQFHHSIPRFILRRFQTGPRKSKAERRKEYRQTHVDPDHVFYYDLASGSLDVRSIGTIYGLKNLYRDASNASNVNELEEKLSVLERDAAVIIEGLHSSLASGKAILKRHDLERLRKFLFIMHYRNWGKSYFNPDHPTGGAQIRPWLERYKAKHQCQTHTDVWLHVLRYYLDTPHSQILDAAEAEYRQHGWEKIHNPAATHIDPNFEQHETIAYHVQAEMYSFCIWEADAASEFILTSQGFGLWVDITYTTEGTSAAGGYIHRIFVISPRIAVVLRANSIPPLPVNSTLLKIRQEKRTVKLVNGESSFIAPEGTDLDSVNWNLFRLPDDLFTFSITRLSLSETDAFNAVLLDNVRYDGAITFLGKERMLRTVRTYDHDPVNKHDRQKFTSLMRQLSVTPTALALATSPYDPVDAELYAALMGILLNEIPFISRYNRALSVFQLLKNPSTRKSCPFVFEHISNFHAALQGCQAKFGRAIHRPGDVWSFTLEPSLSEDISSQVFETLERFISEKFNVRLTYDTSDVLGQVGKEVMLIAFLGWVIDEAVHILDETPVTIQKVVRVQRLP
;
A
#
# COMPACT_ATOMS: atom_id res chain seq x y z
N MET A 1 -19.44 69.00 35.04
CA MET A 1 -19.22 67.53 35.10
C MET A 1 -18.45 67.12 33.83
N PRO A 2 -17.16 66.74 33.93
CA PRO A 2 -16.29 66.59 32.76
C PRO A 2 -16.46 65.23 32.06
N ARG A 3 -16.23 65.25 30.74
CA ARG A 3 -16.30 64.10 29.81
C ARG A 3 -15.29 63.01 30.18
N ARG A 4 -15.79 61.78 30.32
CA ARG A 4 -15.03 60.55 30.56
C ARG A 4 -14.20 60.18 29.32
N ALA A 5 -12.87 60.14 29.49
CA ALA A 5 -11.93 59.75 28.44
C ALA A 5 -12.13 58.28 28.00
N LYS A 6 -12.20 58.05 26.68
CA LYS A 6 -12.18 56.71 26.07
C LYS A 6 -10.75 56.16 26.17
N ARG A 7 -10.63 55.00 26.82
CA ARG A 7 -9.41 54.18 26.90
C ARG A 7 -9.10 53.66 25.50
N ALA A 8 -7.93 54.00 24.96
CA ALA A 8 -7.44 53.47 23.70
C ALA A 8 -7.20 51.96 23.83
N THR A 9 -7.95 51.16 23.08
CA THR A 9 -7.70 49.73 22.90
C THR A 9 -6.43 49.58 22.08
N VAL A 10 -5.43 48.90 22.63
CA VAL A 10 -4.21 48.52 21.93
C VAL A 10 -4.62 47.59 20.78
N SER A 11 -4.49 48.07 19.54
CA SER A 11 -4.66 47.24 18.35
C SER A 11 -3.65 46.10 18.40
N ALA A 12 -4.16 44.87 18.49
CA ALA A 12 -3.34 43.68 18.27
C ALA A 12 -2.76 43.77 16.85
N VAL A 13 -1.44 43.94 16.77
CA VAL A 13 -0.71 43.99 15.51
C VAL A 13 -0.84 42.61 14.87
N THR A 14 -1.61 42.55 13.79
CA THR A 14 -1.73 41.36 12.95
C THR A 14 -0.34 41.02 12.41
N PRO A 15 0.22 39.82 12.68
CA PRO A 15 1.56 39.47 12.20
C PRO A 15 1.61 39.56 10.68
N SER A 16 2.72 40.09 10.16
CA SER A 16 2.94 40.18 8.71
C SER A 16 2.89 38.78 8.08
N PRO A 17 2.58 38.63 6.78
CA PRO A 17 2.57 37.34 6.10
C PRO A 17 3.87 36.52 6.28
N ALA A 18 5.00 37.20 6.50
CA ALA A 18 6.31 36.60 6.78
C ALA A 18 6.44 35.99 8.21
N GLN A 19 5.50 36.26 9.12
CA GLN A 19 5.52 35.84 10.52
C GLN A 19 4.51 34.72 10.85
N ARG A 20 3.60 34.38 9.94
CA ARG A 20 2.59 33.34 10.20
C ARG A 20 3.12 31.97 9.81
N ASP A 21 3.00 31.02 10.73
CA ASP A 21 3.23 29.61 10.42
C ASP A 21 2.27 29.14 9.34
N GLN A 22 2.80 28.46 8.33
CA GLN A 22 2.02 27.89 7.25
C GLN A 22 1.97 26.37 7.35
N PHE A 23 0.78 25.81 7.19
CA PHE A 23 0.55 24.37 7.14
C PHE A 23 0.62 23.91 5.68
N HIS A 24 1.60 23.06 5.37
CA HIS A 24 1.88 22.60 4.01
C HIS A 24 1.50 21.14 3.88
N HIS A 25 0.73 20.81 2.85
CA HIS A 25 0.32 19.43 2.62
C HIS A 25 1.43 18.64 1.91
N SER A 26 1.88 17.53 2.50
CA SER A 26 2.77 16.57 1.83
C SER A 26 2.07 15.91 0.64
N ILE A 27 0.78 15.57 0.81
CA ILE A 27 -0.09 15.11 -0.28
C ILE A 27 -0.98 16.26 -0.75
N PRO A 28 -0.91 16.70 -2.03
CA PRO A 28 -1.65 17.85 -2.50
C PRO A 28 -3.17 17.74 -2.26
N ARG A 29 -3.80 18.83 -1.80
CA ARG A 29 -5.23 18.84 -1.45
C ARG A 29 -6.15 18.45 -2.61
N PHE A 30 -5.75 18.70 -3.86
CA PHE A 30 -6.55 18.31 -5.02
C PHE A 30 -6.61 16.78 -5.21
N ILE A 31 -5.59 16.05 -4.75
CA ILE A 31 -5.58 14.58 -4.68
C ILE A 31 -6.48 14.12 -3.53
N LEU A 32 -6.31 14.67 -2.32
CA LEU A 32 -7.11 14.31 -1.15
C LEU A 32 -8.62 14.50 -1.40
N ARG A 33 -9.01 15.56 -2.14
CA ARG A 33 -10.41 15.80 -2.51
C ARG A 33 -11.02 14.72 -3.40
N ARG A 34 -10.22 13.88 -4.06
CA ARG A 34 -10.72 12.70 -4.79
C ARG A 34 -11.16 11.58 -3.85
N PHE A 35 -10.72 11.60 -2.59
CA PHE A 35 -11.09 10.66 -1.53
C PHE A 35 -12.14 11.23 -0.58
N GLN A 36 -12.70 12.40 -0.89
CA GLN A 36 -13.58 13.09 0.04
C GLN A 36 -14.87 12.29 0.27
N THR A 37 -15.36 12.34 1.50
CA THR A 37 -16.66 11.78 1.88
C THR A 37 -17.75 12.83 1.68
N GLY A 38 -18.92 12.39 1.19
CA GLY A 38 -20.04 13.28 0.90
C GLY A 38 -19.98 13.99 -0.46
N PRO A 39 -20.94 14.89 -0.72
CA PRO A 39 -21.11 15.50 -2.04
C PRO A 39 -19.97 16.48 -2.38
N ARG A 40 -19.56 16.49 -3.65
CA ARG A 40 -18.50 17.39 -4.12
C ARG A 40 -19.00 18.82 -4.21
N LYS A 41 -18.47 19.66 -3.32
CA LYS A 41 -18.75 21.10 -3.30
C LYS A 41 -17.93 21.84 -4.37
N SER A 42 -18.55 22.80 -5.03
CA SER A 42 -17.89 23.74 -5.93
C SER A 42 -16.88 24.63 -5.17
N LYS A 43 -16.00 25.32 -5.91
CA LYS A 43 -15.07 26.29 -5.31
C LYS A 43 -15.79 27.43 -4.58
N ALA A 44 -16.95 27.85 -5.09
CA ALA A 44 -17.73 28.94 -4.50
C ALA A 44 -18.38 28.51 -3.18
N GLU A 45 -19.01 27.33 -3.16
CA GLU A 45 -19.64 26.77 -1.95
C GLU A 45 -18.62 26.57 -0.83
N ARG A 46 -17.45 25.98 -1.14
CA ARG A 46 -16.40 25.78 -0.14
C ARG A 46 -15.89 27.09 0.45
N ARG A 47 -15.72 28.11 -0.39
CA ARG A 47 -15.30 29.45 0.08
C ARG A 47 -16.35 30.08 0.96
N LYS A 48 -17.63 29.92 0.64
CA LYS A 48 -18.74 30.42 1.45
C LYS A 48 -18.77 29.75 2.82
N GLU A 49 -18.68 28.42 2.85
CA GLU A 49 -18.71 27.64 4.09
C GLU A 49 -17.48 27.90 4.97
N TYR A 50 -16.28 27.89 4.39
CA TYR A 50 -15.06 28.23 5.13
C TYR A 50 -15.10 29.64 5.72
N ARG A 51 -15.68 30.62 5.02
CA ARG A 51 -15.87 31.98 5.58
C ARG A 51 -16.86 32.03 6.73
N GLN A 52 -17.80 31.08 6.80
CA GLN A 52 -18.81 31.00 7.85
C GLN A 52 -18.29 30.23 9.08
N THR A 53 -17.60 29.12 8.86
CA THR A 53 -17.21 28.19 9.94
C THR A 53 -15.74 28.29 10.33
N HIS A 54 -14.89 28.86 9.47
CA HIS A 54 -13.42 28.80 9.57
C HIS A 54 -12.85 27.36 9.60
N VAL A 55 -13.64 26.37 9.19
CA VAL A 55 -13.25 24.96 9.08
C VAL A 55 -13.27 24.54 7.62
N ASP A 56 -12.28 23.76 7.18
CA ASP A 56 -12.25 23.23 5.81
C ASP A 56 -13.40 22.24 5.62
N PRO A 57 -14.32 22.51 4.68
CA PRO A 57 -15.56 21.75 4.52
C PRO A 57 -15.36 20.36 3.89
N ASP A 58 -14.18 20.10 3.31
CA ASP A 58 -13.87 18.83 2.67
C ASP A 58 -13.29 17.85 3.71
N HIS A 59 -13.87 16.65 3.80
CA HIS A 59 -13.50 15.62 4.78
C HIS A 59 -13.19 14.29 4.08
N VAL A 60 -12.39 13.42 4.70
CA VAL A 60 -12.05 12.08 4.19
C VAL A 60 -12.19 11.04 5.31
N PHE A 61 -12.36 9.76 4.95
CA PHE A 61 -12.10 8.68 5.89
C PHE A 61 -10.59 8.57 6.09
N TYR A 62 -10.16 8.57 7.36
CA TYR A 62 -8.76 8.57 7.74
C TYR A 62 -8.55 7.57 8.87
N TYR A 63 -7.76 6.55 8.60
CA TYR A 63 -7.29 5.61 9.61
C TYR A 63 -5.86 5.96 10.02
N ASP A 64 -5.70 6.23 11.30
CA ASP A 64 -4.43 6.56 11.93
C ASP A 64 -3.86 5.30 12.58
N LEU A 65 -2.71 4.81 12.11
CA LEU A 65 -2.15 3.55 12.61
C LEU A 65 -1.64 3.69 14.04
N ALA A 66 -1.14 4.87 14.42
CA ALA A 66 -0.56 5.08 15.75
C ALA A 66 -1.61 5.05 16.85
N SER A 67 -2.77 5.67 16.61
CA SER A 67 -3.91 5.64 17.54
C SER A 67 -4.79 4.41 17.34
N GLY A 68 -4.69 3.75 16.18
CA GLY A 68 -5.61 2.71 15.76
C GLY A 68 -7.05 3.21 15.58
N SER A 69 -7.27 4.50 15.26
CA SER A 69 -8.59 5.12 15.13
C SER A 69 -8.99 5.37 13.68
N LEU A 70 -10.23 5.05 13.33
CA LEU A 70 -10.87 5.40 12.06
C LEU A 70 -11.81 6.59 12.28
N ASP A 71 -11.41 7.75 11.73
CA ASP A 71 -12.13 9.01 11.90
C ASP A 71 -12.53 9.60 10.53
N VAL A 72 -13.47 10.54 10.57
CA VAL A 72 -13.70 11.47 9.45
C VAL A 72 -12.92 12.75 9.75
N ARG A 73 -11.84 12.99 9.02
CA ARG A 73 -10.94 14.14 9.27
C ARG A 73 -11.03 15.17 8.15
N SER A 74 -10.85 16.43 8.53
CA SER A 74 -10.82 17.54 7.58
C SER A 74 -9.53 17.52 6.76
N ILE A 75 -9.65 17.64 5.43
CA ILE A 75 -8.51 17.68 4.50
C ILE A 75 -7.49 18.74 4.90
N GLY A 76 -7.95 19.88 5.43
CA GLY A 76 -7.09 20.99 5.84
C GLY A 76 -6.12 20.65 6.99
N THR A 77 -6.30 19.53 7.68
CA THR A 77 -5.57 19.19 8.92
C THR A 77 -4.73 17.93 8.83
N ILE A 78 -4.88 17.14 7.76
CA ILE A 78 -4.18 15.86 7.58
C ILE A 78 -3.05 15.98 6.56
N TYR A 79 -2.09 15.05 6.61
CA TYR A 79 -0.95 14.97 5.69
C TYR A 79 -0.25 16.32 5.50
N GLY A 80 0.03 17.04 6.59
CA GLY A 80 0.72 18.31 6.48
C GLY A 80 1.72 18.59 7.58
N LEU A 81 2.66 19.45 7.24
CA LEU A 81 3.81 19.84 8.04
C LEU A 81 3.87 21.37 8.11
N LYS A 82 4.12 21.90 9.31
CA LYS A 82 4.26 23.35 9.49
C LYS A 82 5.62 23.81 8.97
N ASN A 83 5.62 24.90 8.20
CA ASN A 83 6.82 25.59 7.72
C ASN A 83 7.83 24.68 6.98
N LEU A 84 7.33 23.71 6.20
CA LEU A 84 8.17 22.74 5.51
C LEU A 84 9.16 23.41 4.54
N TYR A 85 8.69 24.38 3.76
CA TYR A 85 9.47 25.09 2.73
C TYR A 85 9.91 26.49 3.16
N ARG A 86 9.76 26.84 4.45
CA ARG A 86 10.09 28.17 4.92
C ARG A 86 11.58 28.39 4.82
N ASP A 87 11.99 29.30 3.96
CA ASP A 87 13.38 29.65 3.73
C ASP A 87 13.72 30.95 4.46
N ALA A 88 14.26 30.83 5.66
CA ALA A 88 14.66 31.99 6.47
C ALA A 88 15.85 32.75 5.85
N SER A 89 16.61 32.12 4.94
CA SER A 89 17.72 32.78 4.25
C SER A 89 17.25 33.73 3.14
N ASN A 90 16.07 33.49 2.56
CA ASN A 90 15.44 34.41 1.61
C ASN A 90 14.56 35.45 2.34
N ALA A 91 15.20 36.49 2.89
CA ALA A 91 14.50 37.57 3.61
C ALA A 91 13.46 38.33 2.76
N SER A 92 13.56 38.28 1.43
CA SER A 92 12.64 38.97 0.51
C SER A 92 11.31 38.24 0.34
N ASN A 93 11.34 36.90 0.32
CA ASN A 93 10.15 36.06 0.27
C ASN A 93 10.44 34.68 0.91
N VAL A 94 10.17 34.57 2.20
CA VAL A 94 10.37 33.32 2.96
C VAL A 94 9.47 32.16 2.51
N ASN A 95 8.45 32.43 1.68
CA ASN A 95 7.48 31.45 1.17
C ASN A 95 7.57 31.28 -0.37
N GLU A 96 8.64 31.76 -1.00
CA GLU A 96 8.85 31.71 -2.46
C GLU A 96 8.62 30.30 -3.05
N LEU A 97 9.16 29.28 -2.39
CA LEU A 97 9.04 27.89 -2.85
C LEU A 97 7.60 27.38 -2.81
N GLU A 98 6.82 27.80 -1.81
CA GLU A 98 5.41 27.43 -1.72
C GLU A 98 4.59 28.05 -2.87
N GLU A 99 4.88 29.29 -3.23
CA GLU A 99 4.23 29.94 -4.37
C GLU A 99 4.53 29.18 -5.68
N LYS A 100 5.78 28.80 -5.91
CA LYS A 100 6.20 28.00 -7.07
C LYS A 100 5.58 26.60 -7.09
N LEU A 101 5.51 25.94 -5.94
CA LEU A 101 4.83 24.66 -5.79
C LEU A 101 3.34 24.76 -6.12
N SER A 102 2.68 25.83 -5.68
CA SER A 102 1.26 26.05 -5.95
C SER A 102 0.95 26.15 -7.45
N VAL A 103 1.87 26.71 -8.24
CA VAL A 103 1.77 26.77 -9.71
C VAL A 103 1.87 25.37 -10.31
N LEU A 104 2.89 24.60 -9.92
CA LEU A 104 3.08 23.23 -10.39
C LEU A 104 1.90 22.31 -10.03
N GLU A 105 1.40 22.41 -8.80
CA GLU A 105 0.26 21.63 -8.32
C GLU A 105 -1.03 21.98 -9.06
N ARG A 106 -1.25 23.28 -9.35
CA ARG A 106 -2.41 23.72 -10.15
C ARG A 106 -2.35 23.13 -11.55
N ASP A 107 -1.20 23.19 -12.20
CA ASP A 107 -1.03 22.70 -13.57
C ASP A 107 -1.18 21.16 -13.62
N ALA A 108 -0.60 20.45 -12.65
CA ALA A 108 -0.80 19.00 -12.50
C ALA A 108 -2.25 18.62 -12.23
N ALA A 109 -2.99 19.40 -11.44
CA ALA A 109 -4.41 19.15 -11.17
C ALA A 109 -5.28 19.22 -12.43
N VAL A 110 -4.97 20.13 -13.36
CA VAL A 110 -5.66 20.24 -14.66
C VAL A 110 -5.40 18.99 -15.50
N ILE A 111 -4.14 18.57 -15.60
CA ILE A 111 -3.75 17.38 -16.38
C ILE A 111 -4.43 16.12 -15.81
N ILE A 112 -4.44 15.97 -14.49
CA ILE A 112 -5.07 14.83 -13.80
C ILE A 112 -6.60 14.81 -13.97
N GLU A 113 -7.27 15.96 -14.01
CA GLU A 113 -8.70 16.00 -14.37
C GLU A 113 -8.92 15.55 -15.82
N GLY A 114 -7.98 15.86 -16.73
CA GLY A 114 -7.95 15.32 -18.09
C GLY A 114 -7.86 13.80 -18.11
N LEU A 115 -6.96 13.21 -17.31
CA LEU A 115 -6.83 11.76 -17.19
C LEU A 115 -8.13 11.09 -16.71
N HIS A 116 -8.82 11.69 -15.75
CA HIS A 116 -10.14 11.22 -15.30
C HIS A 116 -11.19 11.25 -16.41
N SER A 117 -11.20 12.33 -17.20
CA SER A 117 -12.12 12.47 -18.34
C SER A 117 -11.86 11.41 -19.42
N SER A 118 -10.61 10.92 -19.51
CA SER A 118 -10.20 9.86 -20.43
C SER A 118 -10.48 8.43 -19.97
N LEU A 119 -11.00 8.21 -18.75
CA LEU A 119 -11.28 6.86 -18.26
C LEU A 119 -12.26 6.10 -19.17
N ALA A 120 -13.32 6.76 -19.64
CA ALA A 120 -14.35 6.13 -20.46
C ALA A 120 -13.83 5.67 -21.84
N SER A 121 -12.81 6.34 -22.40
CA SER A 121 -12.20 5.95 -23.67
C SER A 121 -11.14 4.86 -23.51
N GLY A 122 -10.69 4.57 -22.28
CA GLY A 122 -9.56 3.69 -21.99
C GLY A 122 -8.21 4.20 -22.53
N LYS A 123 -8.14 5.45 -22.99
CA LYS A 123 -6.94 6.05 -23.59
C LYS A 123 -6.80 7.52 -23.20
N ALA A 124 -5.64 7.90 -22.70
CA ALA A 124 -5.27 9.28 -22.41
C ALA A 124 -4.31 9.82 -23.47
N ILE A 125 -4.56 11.03 -23.96
CA ILE A 125 -3.67 11.73 -24.88
C ILE A 125 -3.10 12.93 -24.14
N LEU A 126 -1.77 12.99 -24.03
CA LEU A 126 -1.05 14.09 -23.40
C LEU A 126 -0.17 14.79 -24.42
N LYS A 127 -0.16 16.12 -24.41
CA LYS A 127 0.87 16.89 -25.09
C LYS A 127 2.21 16.72 -24.38
N ARG A 128 3.32 16.88 -25.09
CA ARG A 128 4.67 16.83 -24.53
C ARG A 128 4.79 17.68 -23.27
N HIS A 129 4.43 18.96 -23.36
CA HIS A 129 4.61 19.87 -22.24
C HIS A 129 3.75 19.48 -21.02
N ASP A 130 2.58 18.88 -21.22
CA ASP A 130 1.74 18.36 -20.13
C ASP A 130 2.38 17.12 -19.49
N LEU A 131 2.90 16.20 -20.31
CA LEU A 131 3.62 15.02 -19.83
C LEU A 131 4.87 15.42 -19.03
N GLU A 132 5.65 16.38 -19.52
CA GLU A 132 6.84 16.90 -18.85
C GLU A 132 6.50 17.59 -17.52
N ARG A 133 5.45 18.43 -17.49
CA ARG A 133 4.94 19.04 -16.25
C ARG A 133 4.50 17.98 -15.25
N LEU A 134 3.77 16.96 -15.71
CA LEU A 134 3.31 15.88 -14.84
C LEU A 134 4.48 15.05 -14.30
N ARG A 135 5.47 14.69 -15.13
CA ARG A 135 6.70 14.01 -14.68
C ARG A 135 7.45 14.82 -13.62
N LYS A 136 7.59 16.13 -13.85
CA LYS A 136 8.21 17.06 -12.89
C LYS A 136 7.43 17.09 -11.57
N PHE A 137 6.10 17.19 -11.64
CA PHE A 137 5.23 17.13 -10.47
C PHE A 137 5.45 15.83 -9.68
N LEU A 138 5.39 14.66 -10.33
CA LEU A 138 5.58 13.37 -9.66
C LEU A 138 6.96 13.26 -8.99
N PHE A 139 8.02 13.71 -9.67
CA PHE A 139 9.36 13.74 -9.08
C PHE A 139 9.43 14.64 -7.85
N ILE A 140 8.92 15.87 -7.95
CA ILE A 140 8.97 16.83 -6.83
C ILE A 140 8.12 16.35 -5.66
N MET A 141 6.98 15.69 -5.89
CA MET A 141 6.19 15.09 -4.82
C MET A 141 6.95 13.95 -4.10
N HIS A 142 7.72 13.15 -4.83
CA HIS A 142 8.60 12.16 -4.20
C HIS A 142 9.73 12.84 -3.41
N TYR A 143 10.40 13.81 -4.02
CA TYR A 143 11.50 14.56 -3.41
C TYR A 143 11.11 15.24 -2.09
N ARG A 144 9.89 15.81 -2.01
CA ARG A 144 9.38 16.42 -0.77
C ARG A 144 9.08 15.43 0.35
N ASN A 145 8.77 14.17 0.02
CA ASN A 145 8.41 13.17 1.05
C ASN A 145 9.59 12.81 1.94
N TRP A 146 10.81 12.83 1.39
CA TRP A 146 12.04 12.74 2.17
C TRP A 146 12.35 14.04 2.91
N GLY A 147 11.89 15.17 2.39
CA GLY A 147 12.02 16.47 3.03
C GLY A 147 13.45 16.78 3.44
N LYS A 148 13.61 17.32 4.64
CA LYS A 148 14.90 17.76 5.19
C LYS A 148 15.91 16.62 5.38
N SER A 149 15.48 15.35 5.39
CA SER A 149 16.41 14.23 5.59
C SER A 149 17.07 13.74 4.30
N TYR A 150 16.66 14.22 3.12
CA TYR A 150 17.17 13.73 1.83
C TYR A 150 18.70 13.82 1.69
N PHE A 151 19.28 14.94 2.14
CA PHE A 151 20.73 15.16 2.13
C PHE A 151 21.37 15.03 3.52
N ASN A 152 20.72 14.35 4.46
CA ASN A 152 21.27 14.21 5.81
C ASN A 152 22.55 13.34 5.76
N PRO A 153 23.73 13.91 6.08
CA PRO A 153 25.00 13.17 6.02
C PRO A 153 25.13 12.08 7.09
N ASP A 154 24.24 12.07 8.08
CA ASP A 154 24.19 11.09 9.16
C ASP A 154 23.06 10.07 8.95
N HIS A 155 22.40 10.08 7.78
CA HIS A 155 21.40 9.07 7.46
C HIS A 155 22.04 7.68 7.42
N PRO A 156 21.49 6.68 8.13
CA PRO A 156 22.10 5.35 8.26
C PRO A 156 22.29 4.63 6.92
N THR A 157 21.47 4.97 5.91
CA THR A 157 21.50 4.37 4.58
C THR A 157 22.16 5.33 3.58
N GLY A 158 23.50 5.38 3.54
CA GLY A 158 24.25 6.07 2.49
C GLY A 158 24.59 7.55 2.73
N GLY A 159 24.23 8.14 3.89
CA GLY A 159 24.55 9.54 4.20
C GLY A 159 26.06 9.85 4.20
N ALA A 160 26.89 8.88 4.60
CA ALA A 160 28.35 9.03 4.58
C ALA A 160 28.92 9.15 3.15
N GLN A 161 28.27 8.58 2.15
CA GLN A 161 28.75 8.55 0.76
C GLN A 161 28.62 9.91 0.08
N ILE A 162 27.59 10.69 0.45
CA ILE A 162 27.29 12.00 -0.14
C ILE A 162 28.06 13.15 0.52
N ARG A 163 28.64 12.92 1.71
CA ARG A 163 29.23 13.95 2.57
C ARG A 163 30.29 14.81 1.86
N PRO A 164 31.27 14.24 1.12
CA PRO A 164 32.27 15.05 0.43
C PRO A 164 31.66 15.99 -0.63
N TRP A 165 30.71 15.50 -1.42
CA TRP A 165 29.98 16.31 -2.40
C TRP A 165 29.15 17.39 -1.71
N LEU A 166 28.45 17.03 -0.62
CA LEU A 166 27.59 17.94 0.13
C LEU A 166 28.35 19.15 0.69
N GLU A 167 29.54 18.94 1.27
CA GLU A 167 30.35 20.04 1.79
C GLU A 167 30.85 20.98 0.69
N ARG A 168 31.24 20.43 -0.47
CA ARG A 168 31.59 21.26 -1.64
C ARG A 168 30.38 22.05 -2.15
N TYR A 169 29.21 21.40 -2.26
CA TYR A 169 27.98 22.04 -2.71
C TYR A 169 27.59 23.19 -1.77
N LYS A 170 27.65 22.96 -0.45
CA LYS A 170 27.42 23.99 0.57
C LYS A 170 28.32 25.21 0.38
N ALA A 171 29.63 24.99 0.22
CA ALA A 171 30.58 26.07 0.01
C ALA A 171 30.29 26.86 -1.29
N LYS A 172 30.01 26.15 -2.40
CA LYS A 172 29.73 26.76 -3.71
C LYS A 172 28.44 27.59 -3.71
N HIS A 173 27.38 27.08 -3.08
CA HIS A 173 26.05 27.68 -3.09
C HIS A 173 25.71 28.45 -1.81
N GLN A 174 26.70 28.70 -0.94
CA GLN A 174 26.55 29.42 0.32
C GLN A 174 25.50 28.83 1.28
N CYS A 175 25.24 27.52 1.16
CA CYS A 175 24.31 26.81 2.04
C CYS A 175 25.02 26.43 3.35
N GLN A 176 24.35 26.56 4.50
CA GLN A 176 24.94 26.28 5.81
C GLN A 176 24.61 24.86 6.28
N THR A 177 23.41 24.39 5.97
CA THR A 177 22.89 23.09 6.41
C THR A 177 22.52 22.21 5.22
N HIS A 178 22.36 20.91 5.46
CA HIS A 178 21.82 20.00 4.44
C HIS A 178 20.35 20.32 4.08
N THR A 179 19.62 20.97 5.00
CA THR A 179 18.26 21.48 4.73
C THR A 179 18.31 22.64 3.74
N ASP A 180 19.29 23.53 3.84
CA ASP A 180 19.46 24.64 2.89
C ASP A 180 19.78 24.10 1.50
N VAL A 181 20.63 23.07 1.41
CA VAL A 181 20.91 22.37 0.15
C VAL A 181 19.64 21.76 -0.43
N TRP A 182 18.80 21.12 0.39
CA TRP A 182 17.51 20.58 -0.05
C TRP A 182 16.56 21.67 -0.59
N LEU A 183 16.45 22.81 0.08
CA LEU A 183 15.66 23.96 -0.39
C LEU A 183 16.23 24.56 -1.68
N HIS A 184 17.56 24.67 -1.79
CA HIS A 184 18.24 25.19 -2.97
C HIS A 184 18.01 24.28 -4.20
N VAL A 185 18.16 22.95 -4.02
CA VAL A 185 17.90 21.97 -5.08
C VAL A 185 16.41 21.93 -5.46
N LEU A 186 15.50 22.06 -4.50
CA LEU A 186 14.07 22.22 -4.79
C LEU A 186 13.79 23.45 -5.65
N ARG A 187 14.45 24.58 -5.34
CA ARG A 187 14.36 25.81 -6.14
C ARG A 187 14.82 25.55 -7.58
N TYR A 188 15.97 24.90 -7.74
CA TYR A 188 16.49 24.50 -9.06
C TYR A 188 15.48 23.66 -9.84
N TYR A 189 14.90 22.61 -9.24
CA TYR A 189 13.90 21.80 -9.93
C TYR A 189 12.64 22.58 -10.30
N LEU A 190 12.25 23.59 -9.54
CA LEU A 190 11.07 24.40 -9.85
C LEU A 190 11.34 25.38 -10.99
N ASP A 191 12.49 26.04 -10.96
CA ASP A 191 12.85 27.11 -11.91
C ASP A 191 13.37 26.59 -13.25
N THR A 192 14.10 25.48 -13.26
CA THR A 192 14.74 24.96 -14.46
C THR A 192 13.75 24.14 -15.29
N PRO A 193 13.51 24.45 -16.58
CA PRO A 193 12.66 23.65 -17.46
C PRO A 193 13.05 22.16 -17.51
N HIS A 194 12.07 21.28 -17.75
CA HIS A 194 12.28 19.82 -17.79
C HIS A 194 13.45 19.41 -18.70
N SER A 195 13.46 19.92 -19.95
CA SER A 195 14.50 19.61 -20.94
C SER A 195 15.90 20.03 -20.46
N GLN A 196 16.02 21.20 -19.84
CA GLN A 196 17.32 21.71 -19.37
C GLN A 196 17.90 20.86 -18.21
N ILE A 197 17.04 20.31 -17.34
CA ILE A 197 17.50 19.37 -16.30
C ILE A 197 18.05 18.09 -16.93
N LEU A 198 17.40 17.59 -18.00
CA LEU A 198 17.88 16.41 -18.72
C LEU A 198 19.20 16.68 -19.44
N ASP A 199 19.34 17.85 -20.08
CA ASP A 199 20.56 18.24 -20.78
C ASP A 199 21.76 18.35 -19.84
N ALA A 200 21.53 18.88 -18.64
CA ALA A 200 22.53 18.92 -17.59
C ALA A 200 22.97 17.52 -17.14
N ALA A 201 22.03 16.61 -16.91
CA ALA A 201 22.36 15.23 -16.55
C ALA A 201 23.12 14.51 -17.65
N GLU A 202 22.75 14.72 -18.91
CA GLU A 202 23.44 14.17 -20.08
C GLU A 202 24.88 14.68 -20.19
N ALA A 203 25.12 15.97 -19.90
CA ALA A 203 26.46 16.53 -19.84
C ALA A 203 27.32 15.84 -18.76
N GLU A 204 26.76 15.58 -17.58
CA GLU A 204 27.43 14.82 -16.51
C GLU A 204 27.75 13.38 -16.94
N TYR A 205 26.83 12.69 -17.62
CA TYR A 205 27.10 11.35 -18.16
C TYR A 205 28.21 11.33 -19.19
N ARG A 206 28.27 12.33 -20.08
CA ARG A 206 29.36 12.44 -21.08
C ARG A 206 30.69 12.73 -20.43
N GLN A 207 30.72 13.56 -19.40
CA GLN A 207 31.95 13.95 -18.71
C GLN A 207 32.51 12.81 -17.85
N HIS A 208 31.64 12.07 -17.16
CA HIS A 208 32.07 11.14 -16.11
C HIS A 208 31.83 9.67 -16.43
N GLY A 209 31.01 9.37 -17.44
CA GLY A 209 30.63 8.03 -17.84
C GLY A 209 29.45 7.48 -17.04
N TRP A 210 28.52 6.82 -17.73
CA TRP A 210 27.35 6.17 -17.15
C TRP A 210 27.70 5.21 -16.01
N GLU A 211 28.68 4.33 -16.26
CA GLU A 211 29.10 3.31 -15.30
C GLU A 211 29.62 3.93 -14.01
N LYS A 212 30.42 5.00 -14.09
CA LYS A 212 30.98 5.65 -12.90
C LYS A 212 29.88 6.28 -12.03
N ILE A 213 28.87 6.89 -12.65
CA ILE A 213 27.76 7.54 -11.94
C ILE A 213 26.84 6.51 -11.28
N HIS A 214 26.60 5.37 -11.94
CA HIS A 214 25.68 4.35 -11.45
C HIS A 214 26.36 3.15 -10.79
N ASN A 215 27.68 3.16 -10.60
CA ASN A 215 28.40 2.03 -10.00
C ASN A 215 27.98 1.86 -8.53
N PRO A 216 27.25 0.79 -8.18
CA PRO A 216 26.81 0.58 -6.81
C PRO A 216 27.97 0.18 -5.88
N ALA A 217 29.13 -0.21 -6.43
CA ALA A 217 30.35 -0.46 -5.67
C ALA A 217 31.15 0.82 -5.39
N ALA A 218 30.74 1.97 -5.91
CA ALA A 218 31.38 3.24 -5.58
C ALA A 218 31.13 3.57 -4.09
N THR A 219 32.21 3.70 -3.32
CA THR A 219 32.14 4.00 -1.89
C THR A 219 31.75 5.45 -1.60
N HIS A 220 31.90 6.34 -2.59
CA HIS A 220 31.59 7.78 -2.47
C HIS A 220 31.11 8.36 -3.80
N ILE A 221 30.24 9.37 -3.72
CA ILE A 221 29.92 10.23 -4.86
C ILE A 221 31.17 11.06 -5.18
N ASP A 222 31.52 11.17 -6.47
CA ASP A 222 32.60 12.06 -6.91
C ASP A 222 32.28 13.50 -6.47
N PRO A 223 33.07 14.11 -5.58
CA PRO A 223 32.81 15.47 -5.11
C PRO A 223 32.77 16.49 -6.25
N ASN A 224 33.38 16.16 -7.39
CA ASN A 224 33.50 17.08 -8.51
C ASN A 224 32.24 17.18 -9.38
N PHE A 225 31.27 16.27 -9.24
CA PHE A 225 30.00 16.38 -9.95
C PHE A 225 29.36 17.75 -9.72
N GLU A 226 29.17 18.51 -10.78
CA GLU A 226 28.72 19.89 -10.67
C GLU A 226 27.22 19.98 -10.47
N GLN A 227 26.48 19.04 -11.08
CA GLN A 227 25.01 18.99 -11.08
C GLN A 227 24.48 17.61 -10.72
N HIS A 228 25.07 16.98 -9.69
CA HIS A 228 24.67 15.64 -9.24
C HIS A 228 23.16 15.51 -8.95
N GLU A 229 22.50 16.59 -8.50
CA GLU A 229 21.05 16.63 -8.29
C GLU A 229 20.24 16.31 -9.56
N THR A 230 20.79 16.55 -10.76
CA THR A 230 20.10 16.30 -12.03
C THR A 230 19.98 14.81 -12.34
N ILE A 231 20.93 13.99 -11.84
CA ILE A 231 21.00 12.56 -12.07
C ILE A 231 19.73 11.86 -11.57
N ALA A 232 19.30 12.16 -10.34
CA ALA A 232 18.09 11.57 -9.75
C ALA A 232 16.82 11.89 -10.56
N TYR A 233 16.72 13.13 -11.07
CA TYR A 233 15.62 13.56 -11.92
C TYR A 233 15.63 12.83 -13.27
N HIS A 234 16.80 12.79 -13.92
CA HIS A 234 17.01 12.11 -15.19
C HIS A 234 16.64 10.63 -15.11
N VAL A 235 17.13 9.93 -14.07
CA VAL A 235 16.79 8.52 -13.82
C VAL A 235 15.27 8.33 -13.81
N GLN A 236 14.51 9.15 -13.07
CA GLN A 236 13.05 9.02 -13.06
C GLN A 236 12.40 9.34 -14.42
N ALA A 237 12.87 10.41 -15.07
CA ALA A 237 12.27 10.94 -16.28
C ALA A 237 12.46 10.00 -17.48
N GLU A 238 13.68 9.51 -17.68
CA GLU A 238 14.09 8.79 -18.88
C GLU A 238 14.15 7.26 -18.68
N MET A 239 14.53 6.78 -17.49
CA MET A 239 14.65 5.32 -17.26
C MET A 239 13.33 4.65 -16.87
N TYR A 240 12.25 5.41 -16.66
CA TYR A 240 10.96 4.86 -16.32
C TYR A 240 9.87 5.21 -17.34
N SER A 241 9.17 4.17 -17.78
CA SER A 241 7.97 4.24 -18.59
C SER A 241 6.79 4.70 -17.75
N PHE A 242 6.07 5.69 -18.28
CA PHE A 242 4.87 6.24 -17.68
C PHE A 242 3.65 5.35 -17.96
N CYS A 243 2.99 4.86 -16.91
CA CYS A 243 1.81 3.99 -16.98
C CYS A 243 0.62 4.64 -16.27
N ILE A 244 -0.59 4.39 -16.78
CA ILE A 244 -1.84 4.80 -16.14
C ILE A 244 -2.64 3.54 -15.84
N TRP A 245 -2.89 3.27 -14.57
CA TRP A 245 -3.70 2.13 -14.14
C TRP A 245 -5.02 2.62 -13.58
N GLU A 246 -6.09 1.92 -13.95
CA GLU A 246 -7.42 2.13 -13.39
C GLU A 246 -7.78 0.97 -12.45
N ALA A 247 -8.26 1.27 -11.24
CA ALA A 247 -8.72 0.25 -10.30
C ALA A 247 -9.90 -0.55 -10.87
N ASP A 248 -10.11 -1.79 -10.43
CA ASP A 248 -11.35 -2.51 -10.76
C ASP A 248 -12.60 -1.77 -10.24
N ALA A 249 -13.73 -1.84 -10.95
CA ALA A 249 -14.95 -1.09 -10.60
C ALA A 249 -15.55 -1.48 -9.23
N ALA A 250 -15.33 -2.71 -8.77
CA ALA A 250 -15.77 -3.19 -7.46
C ALA A 250 -14.79 -2.83 -6.33
N SER A 251 -13.66 -2.20 -6.65
CA SER A 251 -12.61 -1.83 -5.70
C SER A 251 -12.14 -0.39 -5.92
N GLU A 252 -11.12 0.00 -5.17
CA GLU A 252 -10.46 1.30 -5.28
C GLU A 252 -9.01 1.23 -4.84
N PHE A 253 -8.19 2.15 -5.34
CA PHE A 253 -6.87 2.38 -4.79
C PHE A 253 -6.97 3.14 -3.47
N ILE A 254 -6.28 2.66 -2.45
CA ILE A 254 -6.14 3.36 -1.17
C ILE A 254 -4.99 4.37 -1.25
N LEU A 255 -5.02 5.39 -0.41
CA LEU A 255 -3.94 6.35 -0.27
C LEU A 255 -3.28 6.19 1.10
N THR A 256 -1.98 5.97 1.14
CA THR A 256 -1.22 5.93 2.40
C THR A 256 -0.37 7.18 2.56
N SER A 257 0.13 7.46 3.77
CA SER A 257 1.11 8.52 4.02
C SER A 257 2.36 8.43 3.14
N GLN A 258 2.67 7.25 2.59
CA GLN A 258 3.80 6.99 1.70
C GLN A 258 3.36 6.72 0.24
N GLY A 259 2.05 6.62 -0.04
CA GLY A 259 1.50 6.15 -1.32
C GLY A 259 1.62 7.14 -2.49
N PHE A 260 2.21 8.32 -2.25
CA PHE A 260 2.45 9.32 -3.28
C PHE A 260 3.95 9.43 -3.58
N GLY A 261 4.48 8.47 -4.34
CA GLY A 261 5.91 8.34 -4.63
C GLY A 261 6.59 7.18 -3.90
N LEU A 262 5.85 6.10 -3.68
CA LEU A 262 6.39 4.86 -3.12
C LEU A 262 7.32 4.19 -4.13
N TRP A 263 8.50 3.77 -3.68
CA TRP A 263 9.47 3.04 -4.49
C TRP A 263 9.46 1.57 -4.10
N VAL A 264 9.18 0.69 -5.07
CA VAL A 264 9.13 -0.76 -4.85
C VAL A 264 10.45 -1.36 -5.33
N ASP A 265 11.19 -1.95 -4.39
CA ASP A 265 12.50 -2.57 -4.64
C ASP A 265 12.36 -4.02 -5.15
N ILE A 266 13.45 -4.52 -5.75
CA ILE A 266 13.65 -5.87 -6.29
C ILE A 266 13.62 -6.94 -5.20
N THR A 267 14.02 -6.58 -3.97
CA THR A 267 14.13 -7.50 -2.84
C THR A 267 13.07 -7.21 -1.78
N TYR A 268 12.20 -8.20 -1.53
CA TYR A 268 11.35 -8.25 -0.34
C TYR A 268 12.24 -8.32 0.90
N THR A 269 12.64 -7.18 1.43
CA THR A 269 13.04 -7.08 2.83
C THR A 269 12.59 -5.72 3.33
N THR A 270 11.62 -5.76 4.24
CA THR A 270 11.54 -4.85 5.36
C THR A 270 12.95 -4.53 5.85
N GLU A 271 13.22 -3.25 6.10
CA GLU A 271 14.50 -2.70 6.57
C GLU A 271 15.55 -2.40 5.49
N GLY A 272 15.40 -1.23 4.86
CA GLY A 272 16.44 -0.20 4.89
C GLY A 272 17.79 -0.46 4.23
N THR A 273 17.98 -1.52 3.43
CA THR A 273 19.32 -1.81 2.92
C THR A 273 19.31 -2.38 1.50
N SER A 274 19.25 -1.49 0.52
CA SER A 274 19.78 -1.76 -0.81
C SER A 274 20.40 -0.47 -1.39
N ALA A 275 21.67 -0.24 -1.06
CA ALA A 275 22.49 0.76 -1.76
C ALA A 275 22.82 0.35 -3.22
N ALA A 276 22.14 -0.65 -3.78
CA ALA A 276 22.44 -1.23 -5.09
C ALA A 276 21.23 -1.82 -5.86
N GLY A 277 19.98 -1.63 -5.40
CA GLY A 277 18.79 -2.23 -6.04
C GLY A 277 18.00 -1.25 -6.88
N GLY A 278 17.91 -1.45 -8.20
CA GLY A 278 17.10 -0.61 -9.08
C GLY A 278 15.60 -0.77 -8.82
N TYR A 279 14.93 0.27 -8.33
CA TYR A 279 13.48 0.22 -8.10
C TYR A 279 12.72 -0.07 -9.39
N ILE A 280 11.79 -1.01 -9.35
CA ILE A 280 11.09 -1.47 -10.56
C ILE A 280 9.85 -0.64 -10.83
N HIS A 281 9.15 -0.25 -9.76
CA HIS A 281 7.97 0.61 -9.85
C HIS A 281 8.12 1.80 -8.92
N ARG A 282 7.70 2.97 -9.40
CA ARG A 282 7.39 4.14 -8.57
C ARG A 282 5.91 4.42 -8.66
N ILE A 283 5.23 4.37 -7.53
CA ILE A 283 3.78 4.35 -7.45
C ILE A 283 3.26 5.69 -6.92
N PHE A 284 2.30 6.26 -7.65
CA PHE A 284 1.63 7.51 -7.30
C PHE A 284 0.12 7.34 -7.39
N VAL A 285 -0.54 7.17 -6.24
CA VAL A 285 -2.01 7.12 -6.19
C VAL A 285 -2.56 8.53 -6.29
N ILE A 286 -3.19 8.86 -7.43
CA ILE A 286 -3.72 10.21 -7.69
C ILE A 286 -5.24 10.32 -7.43
N SER A 287 -5.93 9.19 -7.32
CA SER A 287 -7.34 9.10 -6.91
C SER A 287 -7.70 7.65 -6.55
N PRO A 288 -8.92 7.39 -6.01
CA PRO A 288 -9.42 6.02 -5.81
C PRO A 288 -9.52 5.19 -7.10
N ARG A 289 -9.53 5.85 -8.27
CA ARG A 289 -9.69 5.18 -9.57
C ARG A 289 -8.42 5.13 -10.38
N ILE A 290 -7.46 6.04 -10.18
CA ILE A 290 -6.27 6.17 -11.03
C ILE A 290 -5.01 6.15 -10.18
N ALA A 291 -4.09 5.28 -10.57
CA ALA A 291 -2.70 5.33 -10.16
C ALA A 291 -1.81 5.60 -11.37
N VAL A 292 -0.82 6.48 -11.18
CA VAL A 292 0.30 6.61 -12.13
C VAL A 292 1.43 5.74 -11.62
N VAL A 293 1.91 4.85 -12.49
CA VAL A 293 3.03 3.97 -12.17
C VAL A 293 4.17 4.29 -13.13
N LEU A 294 5.35 4.58 -12.59
CA LEU A 294 6.57 4.67 -13.38
C LEU A 294 7.25 3.31 -13.30
N ARG A 295 7.32 2.57 -14.41
CA ARG A 295 7.93 1.23 -14.47
C ARG A 295 9.31 1.33 -15.13
N ALA A 296 10.33 0.73 -14.53
CA ALA A 296 11.68 0.72 -15.09
C ALA A 296 11.67 0.15 -16.52
N ASN A 297 12.39 0.81 -17.44
CA ASN A 297 12.48 0.40 -18.84
C ASN A 297 13.26 -0.90 -19.01
N SER A 298 14.25 -1.12 -18.16
CA SER A 298 15.03 -2.35 -18.05
C SER A 298 14.58 -3.13 -16.82
N ILE A 299 14.26 -4.41 -17.02
CA ILE A 299 14.04 -5.33 -15.90
C ILE A 299 15.43 -5.78 -15.43
N PRO A 300 15.72 -5.79 -14.13
CA PRO A 300 16.99 -6.28 -13.62
C PRO A 300 17.24 -7.73 -14.07
N PRO A 301 18.52 -8.13 -14.27
CA PRO A 301 18.87 -9.48 -14.70
C PRO A 301 18.55 -10.57 -13.67
N LEU A 302 18.22 -10.19 -12.43
CA LEU A 302 17.86 -11.10 -11.34
C LEU A 302 16.36 -11.43 -11.34
N PRO A 303 15.97 -12.64 -10.91
CA PRO A 303 14.56 -13.01 -10.81
C PRO A 303 13.85 -12.12 -9.79
N VAL A 304 12.99 -11.23 -10.29
CA VAL A 304 12.16 -10.36 -9.45
C VAL A 304 10.82 -11.04 -9.17
N ASN A 305 10.47 -11.20 -7.90
CA ASN A 305 9.18 -11.76 -7.50
C ASN A 305 8.08 -10.69 -7.29
N SER A 306 7.94 -9.69 -8.16
CA SER A 306 6.88 -8.66 -8.00
C SER A 306 5.59 -9.10 -8.71
N THR A 307 4.46 -9.14 -7.99
CA THR A 307 3.14 -9.40 -8.59
C THR A 307 2.75 -8.30 -9.58
N LEU A 308 3.18 -7.06 -9.35
CA LEU A 308 2.90 -5.91 -10.21
C LEU A 308 3.65 -5.94 -11.55
N LEU A 309 4.71 -6.75 -11.67
CA LEU A 309 5.38 -6.98 -12.96
C LEU A 309 4.52 -7.80 -13.93
N LYS A 310 3.61 -8.63 -13.41
CA LYS A 310 2.72 -9.48 -14.23
C LYS A 310 1.61 -8.67 -14.89
N ILE A 311 1.32 -7.47 -14.39
CA ILE A 311 0.32 -6.57 -14.97
C ILE A 311 0.82 -6.12 -16.34
N ARG A 312 0.06 -6.47 -17.38
CA ARG A 312 0.40 -6.13 -18.77
C ARG A 312 0.42 -4.63 -18.95
N GLN A 313 1.49 -4.14 -19.56
CA GLN A 313 1.62 -2.74 -19.94
C GLN A 313 1.77 -2.62 -21.45
N GLU A 314 0.88 -1.83 -22.06
CA GLU A 314 1.03 -1.48 -23.46
C GLU A 314 2.07 -0.37 -23.62
N LYS A 315 2.88 -0.45 -24.67
CA LYS A 315 3.81 0.62 -25.02
C LYS A 315 3.00 1.84 -25.47
N ARG A 316 3.39 3.03 -24.99
CA ARG A 316 2.81 4.30 -25.46
C ARG A 316 3.04 4.44 -26.97
N THR A 317 2.09 5.07 -27.66
CA THR A 317 2.30 5.50 -29.05
C THR A 317 2.61 6.99 -29.06
N VAL A 318 3.55 7.38 -29.92
CA VAL A 318 3.97 8.77 -30.10
C VAL A 318 3.49 9.22 -31.47
N LYS A 319 2.83 10.36 -31.53
CA LYS A 319 2.52 11.05 -32.78
C LYS A 319 3.20 12.41 -32.73
N LEU A 320 4.26 12.54 -33.51
CA LEU A 320 5.02 13.78 -33.61
C LEU A 320 4.21 14.81 -34.41
N VAL A 321 4.43 16.10 -34.16
CA VAL A 321 3.70 17.19 -34.85
C VAL A 321 3.89 17.12 -36.39
N ASN A 322 5.01 16.58 -36.87
CA ASN A 322 5.28 16.35 -38.29
C ASN A 322 4.48 15.17 -38.91
N GLY A 323 3.68 14.46 -38.11
CA GLY A 323 2.87 13.32 -38.56
C GLY A 323 3.56 11.95 -38.45
N GLU A 324 4.83 11.90 -38.06
CA GLU A 324 5.59 10.66 -37.90
C GLU A 324 5.24 9.93 -36.59
N SER A 325 5.38 8.60 -36.62
CA SER A 325 5.09 7.70 -35.49
C SER A 325 6.30 7.44 -34.58
N SER A 326 7.49 7.91 -34.98
CA SER A 326 8.76 7.70 -34.30
C SER A 326 9.79 8.73 -34.75
N PHE A 327 10.75 9.03 -33.88
CA PHE A 327 11.92 9.83 -34.27
C PHE A 327 12.78 9.05 -35.26
N ILE A 328 12.92 9.56 -36.48
CA ILE A 328 13.83 9.02 -37.49
C ILE A 328 15.08 9.89 -37.47
N ALA A 329 16.21 9.33 -37.01
CA ALA A 329 17.50 10.00 -37.18
C ALA A 329 17.89 9.95 -38.67
N PRO A 330 18.42 11.05 -39.26
CA PRO A 330 18.94 11.01 -40.62
C PRO A 330 20.03 9.94 -40.77
N GLU A 331 20.04 9.24 -41.91
CA GLU A 331 21.01 8.19 -42.20
C GLU A 331 22.44 8.75 -42.12
N GLY A 332 23.33 8.10 -41.37
CA GLY A 332 24.71 8.56 -41.14
C GLY A 332 24.91 9.51 -39.95
N THR A 333 23.86 9.80 -39.17
CA THR A 333 24.00 10.59 -37.94
C THR A 333 24.49 9.70 -36.79
N ASP A 334 25.61 10.09 -36.17
CA ASP A 334 26.06 9.49 -34.91
C ASP A 334 25.01 9.75 -33.81
N LEU A 335 24.30 8.70 -33.39
CA LEU A 335 23.19 8.77 -32.44
C LEU A 335 23.61 9.36 -31.08
N ASP A 336 24.89 9.23 -30.73
CA ASP A 336 25.46 9.77 -29.49
C ASP A 336 25.72 11.29 -29.59
N SER A 337 25.79 11.83 -30.81
CA SER A 337 25.96 13.25 -31.11
C SER A 337 24.62 14.00 -31.35
N VAL A 338 23.51 13.28 -31.52
CA VAL A 338 22.20 13.87 -31.79
C VAL A 338 21.67 14.60 -30.57
N ASN A 339 21.50 15.92 -30.69
CA ASN A 339 20.71 16.67 -29.71
C ASN A 339 19.22 16.35 -29.93
N TRP A 340 18.73 15.32 -29.24
CA TRP A 340 17.33 14.87 -29.31
C TRP A 340 16.32 15.97 -28.99
N ASN A 341 16.72 17.06 -28.31
CA ASN A 341 15.84 18.20 -28.08
C ASN A 341 15.46 18.99 -29.33
N LEU A 342 16.26 18.93 -30.39
CA LEU A 342 15.94 19.60 -31.67
C LEU A 342 14.69 19.01 -32.33
N PHE A 343 14.33 17.77 -31.96
CA PHE A 343 13.15 17.08 -32.48
C PHE A 343 11.96 17.12 -31.50
N ARG A 344 12.12 17.70 -30.29
CA ARG A 344 11.07 17.76 -29.27
C ARG A 344 10.20 18.99 -29.50
N LEU A 345 9.02 18.80 -30.09
CA LEU A 345 8.05 19.90 -30.22
C LEU A 345 7.07 19.89 -29.03
N PRO A 346 6.75 21.05 -28.43
CA PRO A 346 5.87 21.14 -27.25
C PRO A 346 4.47 20.54 -27.43
N ASP A 347 4.04 20.41 -28.69
CA ASP A 347 2.72 19.91 -29.09
C ASP A 347 2.75 18.45 -29.58
N ASP A 348 3.88 17.74 -29.47
CA ASP A 348 3.91 16.29 -29.73
C ASP A 348 2.88 15.56 -28.85
N LEU A 349 2.18 14.60 -29.44
CA LEU A 349 1.10 13.88 -28.78
C LEU A 349 1.56 12.49 -28.35
N PHE A 350 1.34 12.19 -27.08
CA PHE A 350 1.60 10.88 -26.48
C PHE A 350 0.28 10.23 -26.12
N THR A 351 0.00 9.08 -26.72
CA THR A 351 -1.20 8.30 -26.38
C THR A 351 -0.81 7.14 -25.47
N PHE A 352 -1.47 7.10 -24.31
CA PHE A 352 -1.31 6.08 -23.30
C PHE A 352 -2.59 5.27 -23.19
N SER A 353 -2.48 3.95 -23.23
CA SER A 353 -3.58 3.07 -22.81
C SER A 353 -3.74 3.14 -21.30
N ILE A 354 -4.98 3.21 -20.84
CA ILE A 354 -5.35 3.12 -19.43
C ILE A 354 -5.60 1.64 -19.14
N THR A 355 -4.68 1.01 -18.42
CA THR A 355 -4.82 -0.41 -18.07
C THR A 355 -5.80 -0.53 -16.92
N ARG A 356 -7.01 -0.99 -17.21
CA ARG A 356 -7.97 -1.36 -16.17
C ARG A 356 -7.53 -2.67 -15.53
N LEU A 357 -7.26 -2.62 -14.24
CA LEU A 357 -6.85 -3.75 -13.46
C LEU A 357 -8.03 -4.67 -13.20
N SER A 358 -7.75 -5.96 -13.16
CA SER A 358 -8.63 -6.92 -12.50
C SER A 358 -8.69 -6.64 -11.00
N LEU A 359 -9.67 -7.29 -10.38
CA LEU A 359 -9.89 -7.17 -8.95
C LEU A 359 -8.70 -7.68 -8.12
N SER A 360 -8.12 -8.82 -8.50
CA SER A 360 -6.92 -9.38 -7.85
C SER A 360 -5.68 -8.51 -8.08
N GLU A 361 -5.52 -7.89 -9.26
CA GLU A 361 -4.43 -6.95 -9.52
C GLU A 361 -4.59 -5.66 -8.69
N THR A 362 -5.83 -5.18 -8.50
CA THR A 362 -6.11 -4.03 -7.62
C THR A 362 -5.81 -4.36 -6.16
N ASP A 363 -6.20 -5.55 -5.71
CA ASP A 363 -5.90 -6.02 -4.35
C ASP A 363 -4.38 -6.20 -4.14
N ALA A 364 -3.66 -6.76 -5.12
CA ALA A 364 -2.20 -6.87 -5.09
C ALA A 364 -1.50 -5.50 -5.08
N PHE A 365 -2.03 -4.52 -5.81
CA PHE A 365 -1.54 -3.14 -5.77
C PHE A 365 -1.74 -2.50 -4.38
N ASN A 366 -2.93 -2.66 -3.80
CA ASN A 366 -3.20 -2.16 -2.46
C ASN A 366 -2.36 -2.87 -1.39
N ALA A 367 -2.06 -4.16 -1.56
CA ALA A 367 -1.18 -4.90 -0.66
C ALA A 367 0.20 -4.24 -0.57
N VAL A 368 0.80 -3.88 -1.72
CA VAL A 368 2.08 -3.14 -1.76
C VAL A 368 2.00 -1.81 -0.98
N LEU A 369 0.87 -1.11 -1.05
CA LEU A 369 0.68 0.13 -0.28
C LEU A 369 0.55 -0.12 1.23
N LEU A 370 -0.12 -1.20 1.63
CA LEU A 370 -0.30 -1.61 3.03
C LEU A 370 1.01 -2.13 3.66
N ASP A 371 1.82 -2.87 2.90
CA ASP A 371 3.16 -3.31 3.33
C ASP A 371 4.05 -2.12 3.68
N ASN A 372 3.92 -1.03 2.93
CA ASN A 372 4.79 0.13 3.04
C ASN A 372 4.25 1.27 3.93
N VAL A 373 3.07 1.12 4.53
CA VAL A 373 2.59 2.11 5.51
C VAL A 373 3.35 1.94 6.83
N ARG A 374 3.86 3.02 7.39
CA ARG A 374 4.59 2.96 8.67
C ARG A 374 3.64 2.78 9.86
N TYR A 375 4.12 2.32 11.01
CA TYR A 375 3.32 2.23 12.24
C TYR A 375 2.81 3.59 12.73
N ASP A 376 3.52 4.68 12.40
CA ASP A 376 3.12 6.07 12.63
C ASP A 376 2.39 6.71 11.42
N GLY A 377 2.05 5.89 10.42
CA GLY A 377 1.44 6.30 9.17
C GLY A 377 -0.09 6.34 9.23
N ALA A 378 -0.69 6.62 8.07
CA ALA A 378 -2.13 6.66 7.94
C ALA A 378 -2.63 6.21 6.57
N ILE A 379 -3.88 5.75 6.54
CA ILE A 379 -4.59 5.30 5.35
C ILE A 379 -5.83 6.18 5.14
N THR A 380 -6.00 6.64 3.90
CA THR A 380 -7.17 7.36 3.41
C THR A 380 -7.82 6.56 2.28
N PHE A 381 -9.14 6.46 2.31
CA PHE A 381 -9.94 5.70 1.35
C PHE A 381 -11.30 6.37 1.15
N LEU A 382 -12.02 5.97 0.10
CA LEU A 382 -13.30 6.58 -0.26
C LEU A 382 -14.48 5.77 0.30
N GLY A 383 -14.45 4.45 0.18
CA GLY A 383 -15.56 3.57 0.57
C GLY A 383 -15.20 2.61 1.71
N LYS A 384 -15.97 2.62 2.81
CA LYS A 384 -15.76 1.71 3.94
C LYS A 384 -15.87 0.23 3.55
N GLU A 385 -16.83 -0.13 2.71
CA GLU A 385 -17.04 -1.50 2.24
C GLU A 385 -15.84 -2.01 1.40
N ARG A 386 -15.37 -1.16 0.48
CA ARG A 386 -14.19 -1.47 -0.35
C ARG A 386 -12.93 -1.60 0.50
N MET A 387 -12.73 -0.67 1.45
CA MET A 387 -11.61 -0.75 2.38
C MET A 387 -11.67 -2.02 3.24
N LEU A 388 -12.85 -2.39 3.74
CA LEU A 388 -13.04 -3.61 4.53
C LEU A 388 -12.65 -4.85 3.72
N ARG A 389 -13.09 -4.92 2.47
CA ARG A 389 -12.69 -5.96 1.54
C ARG A 389 -11.18 -5.94 1.28
N THR A 390 -10.57 -4.77 1.02
CA THR A 390 -9.11 -4.64 0.82
C THR A 390 -8.32 -5.14 2.03
N VAL A 391 -8.66 -4.74 3.26
CA VAL A 391 -7.94 -5.23 4.45
C VAL A 391 -8.18 -6.71 4.71
N ARG A 392 -9.38 -7.23 4.41
CA ARG A 392 -9.64 -8.68 4.51
C ARG A 392 -8.77 -9.45 3.52
N THR A 393 -8.78 -9.06 2.23
CA THR A 393 -7.94 -9.73 1.23
C THR A 393 -6.46 -9.69 1.62
N TYR A 394 -5.98 -8.55 2.11
CA TYR A 394 -4.60 -8.40 2.59
C TYR A 394 -4.28 -9.33 3.77
N ASP A 395 -5.16 -9.35 4.78
CA ASP A 395 -5.01 -10.16 5.99
C ASP A 395 -5.03 -11.66 5.68
N HIS A 396 -5.87 -12.09 4.74
CA HIS A 396 -6.01 -13.49 4.36
C HIS A 396 -4.83 -14.02 3.53
N ASP A 397 -3.96 -13.16 2.99
CA ASP A 397 -2.77 -13.59 2.28
C ASP A 397 -1.72 -14.11 3.30
N PRO A 398 -1.28 -15.38 3.20
CA PRO A 398 -0.28 -15.94 4.10
C PRO A 398 1.06 -15.19 4.09
N VAL A 399 1.39 -14.48 3.00
CA VAL A 399 2.61 -13.67 2.90
C VAL A 399 2.59 -12.50 3.88
N ASN A 400 1.41 -11.96 4.18
CA ASN A 400 1.23 -10.76 5.01
C ASN A 400 0.97 -11.08 6.48
N LYS A 401 1.16 -12.34 6.91
CA LYS A 401 0.81 -12.82 8.25
C LYS A 401 1.39 -11.98 9.39
N HIS A 402 2.60 -11.45 9.22
CA HIS A 402 3.29 -10.66 10.23
C HIS A 402 2.72 -9.24 10.39
N ASP A 403 2.07 -8.71 9.35
CA ASP A 403 1.48 -7.38 9.33
C ASP A 403 -0.03 -7.38 9.63
N ARG A 404 -0.67 -8.54 9.77
CA ARG A 404 -2.11 -8.70 10.08
C ARG A 404 -2.57 -7.82 11.25
N GLN A 405 -1.81 -7.88 12.35
CA GLN A 405 -2.13 -7.19 13.61
C GLN A 405 -2.22 -5.66 13.45
N LYS A 406 -1.50 -5.09 12.48
CA LYS A 406 -1.47 -3.65 12.19
C LYS A 406 -2.82 -3.10 11.76
N PHE A 407 -3.65 -3.93 11.14
CA PHE A 407 -4.93 -3.54 10.56
C PHE A 407 -6.15 -4.13 11.27
N THR A 408 -5.96 -4.94 12.33
CA THR A 408 -7.07 -5.54 13.09
C THR A 408 -8.03 -4.48 13.64
N SER A 409 -7.52 -3.36 14.18
CA SER A 409 -8.39 -2.29 14.70
C SER A 409 -9.21 -1.62 13.60
N LEU A 410 -8.62 -1.40 12.42
CA LEU A 410 -9.33 -0.87 11.26
C LEU A 410 -10.45 -1.83 10.82
N MET A 411 -10.11 -3.12 10.69
CA MET A 411 -11.05 -4.16 10.28
C MET A 411 -12.25 -4.25 11.23
N ARG A 412 -11.99 -4.17 12.55
CA ARG A 412 -13.05 -4.10 13.57
C ARG A 412 -13.94 -2.88 13.38
N GLN A 413 -13.37 -1.69 13.26
CA GLN A 413 -14.15 -0.44 13.13
C GLN A 413 -14.96 -0.37 11.84
N LEU A 414 -14.45 -0.97 10.75
CA LEU A 414 -15.18 -1.11 9.49
C LEU A 414 -16.30 -2.14 9.59
N SER A 415 -16.11 -3.23 10.34
CA SER A 415 -17.11 -4.29 10.53
C SER A 415 -18.26 -3.88 11.46
N VAL A 416 -18.00 -2.98 12.42
CA VAL A 416 -19.01 -2.46 13.37
C VAL A 416 -19.93 -1.41 12.74
N THR A 417 -19.63 -0.90 11.54
CA THR A 417 -20.49 0.12 10.90
C THR A 417 -21.84 -0.50 10.52
N PRO A 418 -22.96 -0.15 11.19
CA PRO A 418 -24.24 -0.76 10.91
C PRO A 418 -24.90 0.02 9.78
N THR A 419 -24.75 -0.40 8.52
CA THR A 419 -25.70 0.00 7.47
C THR A 419 -25.78 -1.01 6.32
N ALA A 420 -27.02 -1.40 6.03
CA ALA A 420 -27.53 -2.09 4.85
C ALA A 420 -27.14 -3.57 4.64
N LEU A 421 -27.70 -4.44 5.48
CA LEU A 421 -28.08 -5.82 5.15
C LEU A 421 -29.16 -5.92 4.02
N ALA A 422 -29.26 -4.92 3.15
CA ALA A 422 -30.22 -4.88 2.06
C ALA A 422 -29.48 -4.64 0.74
N LEU A 423 -29.40 -5.72 -0.04
CA LEU A 423 -29.11 -5.77 -1.48
C LEU A 423 -27.65 -5.59 -1.91
N ALA A 424 -26.88 -6.67 -1.76
CA ALA A 424 -26.04 -7.17 -2.85
C ALA A 424 -25.73 -8.65 -2.64
N THR A 425 -26.61 -9.54 -3.11
CA THR A 425 -26.21 -10.88 -3.54
C THR A 425 -25.38 -10.74 -4.82
N SER A 426 -24.14 -10.27 -4.66
CA SER A 426 -23.13 -10.42 -5.71
C SER A 426 -22.71 -11.89 -5.71
N PRO A 427 -22.80 -12.63 -6.83
CA PRO A 427 -22.42 -14.04 -6.91
C PRO A 427 -20.90 -14.28 -6.83
N TYR A 428 -20.12 -13.24 -6.53
CA TYR A 428 -18.65 -13.25 -6.46
C TYR A 428 -18.12 -12.76 -5.10
N ASP A 429 -18.80 -13.06 -3.99
CA ASP A 429 -18.20 -12.88 -2.66
C ASP A 429 -17.44 -14.15 -2.27
N PRO A 430 -16.09 -14.19 -2.35
CA PRO A 430 -15.31 -15.39 -2.06
C PRO A 430 -15.13 -15.64 -0.55
N VAL A 431 -15.64 -14.74 0.31
CA VAL A 431 -15.54 -14.85 1.76
C VAL A 431 -16.87 -15.37 2.28
N ASP A 432 -16.87 -16.60 2.80
CA ASP A 432 -18.01 -17.13 3.53
C ASP A 432 -18.29 -16.21 4.73
N ALA A 433 -19.32 -15.37 4.59
CA ALA A 433 -19.64 -14.32 5.55
C ALA A 433 -19.97 -14.89 6.94
N GLU A 434 -20.51 -16.11 7.02
CA GLU A 434 -20.81 -16.79 8.28
C GLU A 434 -19.52 -17.25 8.97
N LEU A 435 -18.63 -17.89 8.22
CA LEU A 435 -17.33 -18.32 8.73
C LEU A 435 -16.48 -17.11 9.16
N TYR A 436 -16.44 -16.06 8.34
CA TYR A 436 -15.71 -14.84 8.68
C TYR A 436 -16.29 -14.18 9.93
N ALA A 437 -17.62 -14.06 10.04
CA ALA A 437 -18.26 -13.50 11.23
C ALA A 437 -17.92 -14.32 12.49
N ALA A 438 -17.91 -15.66 12.39
CA ALA A 438 -17.53 -16.52 13.51
C ALA A 438 -16.06 -16.36 13.91
N LEU A 439 -15.13 -16.36 12.94
CA LEU A 439 -13.69 -16.18 13.20
C LEU A 439 -13.39 -14.80 13.79
N MET A 440 -14.03 -13.75 13.29
CA MET A 440 -13.90 -12.41 13.86
C MET A 440 -14.50 -12.32 15.25
N GLY A 441 -15.67 -12.93 15.49
CA GLY A 441 -16.27 -12.97 16.83
C GLY A 441 -15.37 -13.66 17.85
N ILE A 442 -14.60 -14.67 17.42
CA ILE A 442 -13.56 -15.32 18.23
C ILE A 442 -12.37 -14.38 18.45
N LEU A 443 -11.81 -13.80 17.39
CA LEU A 443 -10.64 -12.92 17.46
C LEU A 443 -10.90 -11.68 18.33
N LEU A 444 -12.12 -11.15 18.26
CA LEU A 444 -12.57 -9.99 19.01
C LEU A 444 -13.11 -10.34 20.41
N ASN A 445 -13.15 -11.62 20.76
CA ASN A 445 -13.73 -12.12 22.01
C ASN A 445 -15.17 -11.65 22.26
N GLU A 446 -15.96 -11.53 21.18
CA GLU A 446 -17.38 -11.14 21.21
C GLU A 446 -18.29 -12.33 21.57
N ILE A 447 -17.85 -13.55 21.25
CA ILE A 447 -18.59 -14.78 21.52
C ILE A 447 -17.86 -15.55 22.63
N PRO A 448 -18.40 -15.59 23.87
CA PRO A 448 -17.82 -16.40 24.92
C PRO A 448 -18.08 -17.89 24.63
N PHE A 449 -17.02 -18.70 24.72
CA PHE A 449 -17.11 -20.15 24.61
C PHE A 449 -16.82 -20.81 25.95
N ILE A 450 -17.58 -21.87 26.26
CA ILE A 450 -17.40 -22.67 27.48
C ILE A 450 -16.03 -23.34 27.52
N SER A 451 -15.50 -23.70 26.35
CA SER A 451 -14.18 -24.27 26.18
C SER A 451 -13.60 -24.03 24.79
N ARG A 452 -12.29 -24.26 24.63
CA ARG A 452 -11.61 -24.33 23.32
C ARG A 452 -12.27 -25.35 22.38
N TYR A 453 -12.78 -26.45 22.92
CA TYR A 453 -13.50 -27.46 22.15
C TYR A 453 -14.79 -26.90 21.57
N ASN A 454 -15.60 -26.19 22.36
CA ASN A 454 -16.84 -25.57 21.88
C ASN A 454 -16.55 -24.54 20.78
N ARG A 455 -15.49 -23.75 20.95
CA ARG A 455 -15.01 -22.79 19.96
C ARG A 455 -14.64 -23.46 18.65
N ALA A 456 -13.81 -24.50 18.69
CA ALA A 456 -13.38 -25.23 17.51
C ALA A 456 -14.52 -26.00 16.84
N LEU A 457 -15.41 -26.62 17.62
CA LEU A 457 -16.58 -27.34 17.12
C LEU A 457 -17.54 -26.40 16.36
N SER A 458 -17.76 -25.19 16.87
CA SER A 458 -18.58 -24.18 16.20
C SER A 458 -18.02 -23.82 14.82
N VAL A 459 -16.71 -23.57 14.72
CA VAL A 459 -16.07 -23.29 13.43
C VAL A 459 -16.07 -24.53 12.53
N PHE A 460 -15.80 -25.73 13.05
CA PHE A 460 -15.85 -26.97 12.29
C PHE A 460 -17.23 -27.26 11.68
N GLN A 461 -18.32 -26.98 12.41
CA GLN A 461 -19.68 -27.10 11.88
C GLN A 461 -19.91 -26.16 10.68
N LEU A 462 -19.34 -24.95 10.74
CA LEU A 462 -19.26 -24.02 9.61
C LEU A 462 -18.27 -24.48 8.52
N LEU A 463 -17.57 -25.61 8.64
CA LEU A 463 -16.73 -26.15 7.58
C LEU A 463 -17.27 -27.46 6.98
N LYS A 464 -18.17 -28.16 7.68
CA LYS A 464 -18.66 -29.48 7.28
C LYS A 464 -19.45 -29.50 5.96
N ASN A 465 -20.03 -28.39 5.52
CA ASN A 465 -20.72 -28.29 4.21
C ASN A 465 -19.72 -28.00 3.06
N PRO A 466 -19.37 -28.99 2.19
CA PRO A 466 -18.23 -28.89 1.29
C PRO A 466 -18.49 -28.10 0.00
N SER A 467 -19.76 -27.84 -0.33
CA SER A 467 -20.18 -27.24 -1.60
C SER A 467 -19.80 -25.76 -1.75
N THR A 468 -19.40 -25.08 -0.66
CA THR A 468 -19.14 -23.62 -0.65
C THR A 468 -17.74 -23.21 -0.20
N ARG A 469 -16.88 -24.13 0.30
CA ARG A 469 -15.79 -23.74 1.23
C ARG A 469 -14.35 -24.10 0.82
N LYS A 470 -14.13 -24.60 -0.41
CA LYS A 470 -12.79 -24.98 -0.90
C LYS A 470 -11.85 -23.80 -1.19
N SER A 471 -12.35 -22.57 -1.17
CA SER A 471 -11.59 -21.35 -1.48
C SER A 471 -11.23 -20.51 -0.26
N CYS A 472 -11.57 -20.94 0.96
CA CYS A 472 -11.34 -20.14 2.17
C CYS A 472 -9.86 -20.15 2.59
N PRO A 473 -9.19 -18.99 2.73
CA PRO A 473 -7.78 -18.91 3.14
C PRO A 473 -7.49 -19.51 4.52
N PHE A 474 -8.40 -19.33 5.50
CA PHE A 474 -8.31 -19.99 6.82
C PHE A 474 -8.24 -21.52 6.67
N VAL A 475 -9.04 -22.09 5.77
CA VAL A 475 -9.00 -23.54 5.49
C VAL A 475 -7.69 -23.90 4.79
N PHE A 476 -7.26 -23.14 3.77
CA PHE A 476 -6.00 -23.39 3.06
C PHE A 476 -4.77 -23.39 3.97
N GLU A 477 -4.73 -22.51 4.97
CA GLU A 477 -3.62 -22.42 5.92
C GLU A 477 -3.46 -23.72 6.74
N HIS A 478 -4.57 -24.43 7.00
CA HIS A 478 -4.58 -25.61 7.87
C HIS A 478 -4.88 -26.94 7.16
N ILE A 479 -5.32 -26.91 5.90
CA ILE A 479 -5.67 -28.10 5.13
C ILE A 479 -4.47 -29.02 4.86
N SER A 480 -3.26 -28.45 4.78
CA SER A 480 -2.02 -29.21 4.63
C SER A 480 -1.77 -30.13 5.84
N ASN A 481 -1.98 -29.62 7.06
CA ASN A 481 -1.88 -30.40 8.29
C ASN A 481 -2.94 -31.51 8.36
N PHE A 482 -4.17 -31.19 7.94
CA PHE A 482 -5.25 -32.18 7.85
C PHE A 482 -4.90 -33.30 6.88
N HIS A 483 -4.46 -32.96 5.66
CA HIS A 483 -4.03 -33.94 4.67
C HIS A 483 -2.84 -34.77 5.15
N ALA A 484 -1.86 -34.16 5.83
CA ALA A 484 -0.73 -34.88 6.40
C ALA A 484 -1.19 -35.91 7.45
N ALA A 485 -2.09 -35.51 8.36
CA ALA A 485 -2.68 -36.41 9.35
C ALA A 485 -3.47 -37.56 8.69
N LEU A 486 -4.28 -37.27 7.68
CA LEU A 486 -5.01 -38.29 6.90
C LEU A 486 -4.06 -39.27 6.21
N GLN A 487 -3.00 -38.78 5.56
CA GLN A 487 -2.03 -39.62 4.88
C GLN A 487 -1.28 -40.53 5.85
N GLY A 488 -0.80 -39.99 6.97
CA GLY A 488 -0.11 -40.79 7.99
C GLY A 488 -1.03 -41.82 8.64
N CYS A 489 -2.30 -41.47 8.84
CA CYS A 489 -3.33 -42.37 9.31
C CYS A 489 -3.59 -43.53 8.32
N GLN A 490 -3.78 -43.22 7.03
CA GLN A 490 -3.98 -44.23 5.97
C GLN A 490 -2.75 -45.13 5.78
N ALA A 491 -1.55 -44.59 5.94
CA ALA A 491 -0.32 -45.37 5.90
C ALA A 491 -0.22 -46.36 7.06
N LYS A 492 -0.74 -45.99 8.24
CA LYS A 492 -0.67 -46.81 9.45
C LYS A 492 -1.75 -47.90 9.51
N PHE A 493 -2.99 -47.54 9.17
CA PHE A 493 -4.17 -48.41 9.35
C PHE A 493 -4.76 -48.93 8.03
N GLY A 494 -4.21 -48.52 6.89
CA GLY A 494 -4.72 -48.87 5.56
C GLY A 494 -5.92 -48.03 5.14
N ARG A 495 -6.41 -48.28 3.92
CA ARG A 495 -7.59 -47.58 3.33
C ARG A 495 -8.94 -48.21 3.69
N ALA A 496 -9.00 -49.07 4.71
CA ALA A 496 -10.20 -49.83 4.99
C ALA A 496 -11.32 -48.93 5.54
N ILE A 497 -12.22 -48.49 4.67
CA ILE A 497 -13.48 -47.83 5.03
C ILE A 497 -14.40 -48.90 5.61
N HIS A 498 -14.32 -49.13 6.93
CA HIS A 498 -15.37 -49.85 7.62
C HIS A 498 -16.44 -48.83 7.97
N ARG A 499 -17.52 -48.81 7.17
CA ARG A 499 -18.76 -48.22 7.68
C ARG A 499 -19.18 -49.07 8.89
N PRO A 500 -19.42 -48.47 10.07
CA PRO A 500 -20.00 -49.21 11.18
C PRO A 500 -21.25 -49.93 10.67
N GLY A 501 -21.43 -51.19 11.06
CA GLY A 501 -22.70 -51.89 10.79
C GLY A 501 -23.86 -51.05 11.35
N ASP A 502 -25.04 -51.14 10.72
CA ASP A 502 -26.21 -50.25 10.87
C ASP A 502 -26.79 -50.08 12.30
N VAL A 503 -26.12 -50.56 13.35
CA VAL A 503 -26.59 -50.64 14.74
C VAL A 503 -26.14 -49.46 15.60
N TRP A 504 -25.03 -48.79 15.27
CA TRP A 504 -24.45 -47.73 16.12
C TRP A 504 -24.15 -46.46 15.35
N SER A 505 -24.53 -45.31 15.90
CA SER A 505 -24.13 -43.99 15.42
C SER A 505 -23.09 -43.37 16.35
N PHE A 506 -22.06 -42.80 15.74
CA PHE A 506 -20.98 -42.09 16.43
C PHE A 506 -21.08 -40.61 16.07
N THR A 507 -21.04 -39.74 17.06
CA THR A 507 -21.09 -38.29 16.86
C THR A 507 -20.11 -37.59 17.81
N LEU A 508 -19.69 -36.38 17.46
CA LEU A 508 -18.90 -35.55 18.37
C LEU A 508 -19.79 -35.08 19.54
N GLU A 509 -19.24 -35.06 20.75
CA GLU A 509 -19.91 -34.48 21.92
C GLU A 509 -20.27 -33.00 21.64
N PRO A 510 -21.48 -32.53 21.97
CA PRO A 510 -21.88 -31.16 21.68
C PRO A 510 -21.16 -30.11 22.55
N SER A 511 -20.54 -30.54 23.66
CA SER A 511 -19.85 -29.63 24.58
C SER A 511 -18.88 -30.36 25.51
N LEU A 512 -17.80 -29.70 25.90
CA LEU A 512 -16.84 -30.18 26.90
C LEU A 512 -16.48 -29.03 27.88
N SER A 513 -16.03 -29.38 29.08
CA SER A 513 -15.40 -28.40 29.98
C SER A 513 -14.00 -28.01 29.48
N GLU A 514 -13.49 -26.84 29.88
CA GLU A 514 -12.17 -26.38 29.45
C GLU A 514 -11.03 -27.33 29.85
N ASP A 515 -11.11 -27.94 31.04
CA ASP A 515 -10.12 -28.91 31.50
C ASP A 515 -10.08 -30.15 30.60
N ILE A 516 -11.26 -30.69 30.24
CA ILE A 516 -11.35 -31.86 29.37
C ILE A 516 -10.94 -31.49 27.94
N SER A 517 -11.39 -30.34 27.44
CA SER A 517 -11.00 -29.79 26.14
C SER A 517 -9.48 -29.69 25.99
N SER A 518 -8.81 -29.16 27.01
CA SER A 518 -7.36 -29.01 27.06
C SER A 518 -6.64 -30.36 26.93
N GLN A 519 -7.03 -31.32 27.76
CA GLN A 519 -6.47 -32.67 27.77
C GLN A 519 -6.71 -33.39 26.43
N VAL A 520 -7.89 -33.20 25.84
CA VAL A 520 -8.25 -33.77 24.54
C VAL A 520 -7.32 -33.25 23.44
N PHE A 521 -7.16 -31.94 23.30
CA PHE A 521 -6.33 -31.38 22.23
C PHE A 521 -4.86 -31.78 22.36
N GLU A 522 -4.30 -31.74 23.57
CA GLU A 522 -2.93 -32.17 23.83
C GLU A 522 -2.74 -33.67 23.55
N THR A 523 -3.70 -34.50 23.96
CA THR A 523 -3.62 -35.96 23.73
C THR A 523 -3.79 -36.29 22.26
N LEU A 524 -4.67 -35.59 21.54
CA LEU A 524 -4.92 -35.82 20.13
C LEU A 524 -3.77 -35.36 19.24
N GLU A 525 -3.18 -34.21 19.52
CA GLU A 525 -1.98 -33.74 18.82
C GLU A 525 -0.82 -34.73 19.01
N ARG A 526 -0.56 -35.14 20.26
CA ARG A 526 0.46 -36.14 20.57
C ARG A 526 0.18 -37.48 19.89
N PHE A 527 -1.07 -37.94 19.90
CA PHE A 527 -1.48 -39.17 19.20
C PHE A 527 -1.18 -39.08 17.70
N ILE A 528 -1.55 -37.98 17.04
CA ILE A 528 -1.26 -37.77 15.61
C ILE A 528 0.25 -37.76 15.36
N SER A 529 1.02 -37.03 16.14
CA SER A 529 2.46 -36.94 15.96
C SER A 529 3.18 -38.26 16.19
N GLU A 530 2.85 -39.00 17.25
CA GLU A 530 3.51 -40.26 17.59
C GLU A 530 3.06 -41.43 16.72
N LYS A 531 1.75 -41.56 16.47
CA LYS A 531 1.21 -42.73 15.74
C LYS A 531 1.33 -42.59 14.23
N PHE A 532 1.25 -41.37 13.70
CA PHE A 532 1.30 -41.11 12.26
C PHE A 532 2.64 -40.55 11.78
N ASN A 533 3.57 -40.26 12.70
CA ASN A 533 4.85 -39.63 12.38
C ASN A 533 4.67 -38.29 11.63
N VAL A 534 3.62 -37.54 11.98
CA VAL A 534 3.27 -36.26 11.35
C VAL A 534 3.60 -35.14 12.32
N ARG A 535 4.54 -34.26 11.93
CA ARG A 535 4.78 -33.02 12.64
C ARG A 535 3.85 -31.95 12.10
N LEU A 536 2.82 -31.63 12.87
CA LEU A 536 1.87 -30.61 12.52
C LEU A 536 2.51 -29.23 12.73
N THR A 537 2.38 -28.35 11.74
CA THR A 537 2.96 -27.00 11.80
C THR A 537 1.85 -25.98 11.99
N TYR A 538 1.86 -25.31 13.14
CA TYR A 538 0.89 -24.26 13.46
C TYR A 538 1.60 -23.02 13.96
N ASP A 539 1.02 -21.86 13.69
CA ASP A 539 1.39 -20.64 14.36
C ASP A 539 0.56 -20.49 15.64
N THR A 540 1.13 -20.86 16.78
CA THR A 540 0.44 -20.73 18.07
C THR A 540 0.58 -19.33 18.67
N SER A 541 1.28 -18.41 18.00
CA SER A 541 1.46 -17.02 18.46
C SER A 541 0.24 -16.14 18.16
N ASP A 542 -0.63 -16.58 17.25
CA ASP A 542 -1.88 -15.92 16.88
C ASP A 542 -3.13 -16.72 17.31
N VAL A 543 -4.20 -16.01 17.66
CA VAL A 543 -5.48 -16.60 18.11
C VAL A 543 -6.11 -17.41 16.98
N LEU A 544 -6.08 -16.92 15.73
CA LEU A 544 -6.65 -17.68 14.61
C LEU A 544 -5.80 -18.89 14.27
N GLY A 545 -4.48 -18.81 14.40
CA GLY A 545 -3.60 -19.98 14.29
C GLY A 545 -3.88 -21.06 15.35
N GLN A 546 -4.16 -20.66 16.60
CA GLN A 546 -4.61 -21.59 17.64
C GLN A 546 -5.99 -22.21 17.33
N VAL A 547 -6.96 -21.39 16.92
CA VAL A 547 -8.30 -21.86 16.52
C VAL A 547 -8.21 -22.80 15.33
N GLY A 548 -7.37 -22.48 14.34
CA GLY A 548 -7.12 -23.30 13.17
C GLY A 548 -6.53 -24.66 13.50
N LYS A 549 -5.57 -24.71 14.44
CA LYS A 549 -5.07 -25.96 15.03
C LYS A 549 -6.21 -26.77 15.64
N GLU A 550 -6.99 -26.17 16.52
CA GLU A 550 -8.08 -26.85 17.23
C GLU A 550 -9.14 -27.38 16.26
N VAL A 551 -9.56 -26.56 15.28
CA VAL A 551 -10.53 -26.92 14.24
C VAL A 551 -10.01 -28.08 13.39
N MET A 552 -8.74 -28.08 13.02
CA MET A 552 -8.13 -29.17 12.26
C MET A 552 -8.18 -30.49 13.05
N LEU A 553 -7.85 -30.44 14.34
CA LEU A 553 -7.91 -31.60 15.23
C LEU A 553 -9.35 -32.14 15.37
N ILE A 554 -10.35 -31.25 15.51
CA ILE A 554 -11.76 -31.66 15.48
C ILE A 554 -12.17 -32.24 14.12
N ALA A 555 -11.70 -31.65 13.02
CA ALA A 555 -11.97 -32.16 11.68
C ALA A 555 -11.39 -33.57 11.47
N PHE A 556 -10.19 -33.83 11.99
CA PHE A 556 -9.60 -35.16 11.99
C PHE A 556 -10.46 -36.17 12.76
N LEU A 557 -10.93 -35.82 13.96
CA LEU A 557 -11.86 -36.68 14.71
C LEU A 557 -13.20 -36.89 14.00
N GLY A 558 -13.75 -35.83 13.39
CA GLY A 558 -14.97 -35.92 12.59
C GLY A 558 -14.79 -36.90 11.43
N TRP A 559 -13.66 -36.87 10.74
CA TRP A 559 -13.33 -37.84 9.70
C TRP A 559 -13.15 -39.26 10.25
N VAL A 560 -12.49 -39.44 11.40
CA VAL A 560 -12.34 -40.76 12.04
C VAL A 560 -13.72 -41.36 12.35
N ILE A 561 -14.63 -40.56 12.91
CA ILE A 561 -16.00 -40.97 13.22
C ILE A 561 -16.77 -41.36 11.94
N ASP A 562 -16.67 -40.53 10.89
CA ASP A 562 -17.46 -40.70 9.67
C ASP A 562 -16.91 -41.83 8.76
N GLU A 563 -15.59 -42.04 8.72
CA GLU A 563 -14.93 -42.87 7.69
C GLU A 563 -13.98 -43.96 8.22
N ALA A 564 -13.55 -43.89 9.48
CA ALA A 564 -12.52 -44.78 10.02
C ALA A 564 -12.74 -45.15 11.50
N VAL A 565 -13.97 -45.55 11.85
CA VAL A 565 -14.40 -45.75 13.24
C VAL A 565 -13.53 -46.74 14.03
N HIS A 566 -12.97 -47.76 13.37
CA HIS A 566 -12.06 -48.74 13.97
C HIS A 566 -10.80 -48.12 14.59
N ILE A 567 -10.43 -46.91 14.17
CA ILE A 567 -9.30 -46.18 14.75
C ILE A 567 -9.62 -45.73 16.16
N LEU A 568 -10.89 -45.54 16.52
CA LEU A 568 -11.28 -45.14 17.88
C LEU A 568 -10.85 -46.17 18.93
N ASP A 569 -10.77 -47.45 18.58
CA ASP A 569 -10.29 -48.53 19.47
C ASP A 569 -8.81 -48.36 19.82
N GLU A 570 -8.04 -47.70 18.95
CA GLU A 570 -6.62 -47.41 19.12
C GLU A 570 -6.37 -46.02 19.74
N THR A 571 -7.41 -45.20 19.89
CA THR A 571 -7.28 -43.86 20.48
C THR A 571 -7.24 -43.91 22.02
N PRO A 572 -6.42 -43.06 22.67
CA PRO A 572 -6.44 -42.91 24.12
C PRO A 572 -7.84 -42.61 24.67
N VAL A 573 -8.14 -43.15 25.86
CA VAL A 573 -9.44 -42.95 26.56
C VAL A 573 -9.82 -41.47 26.69
N THR A 574 -8.84 -40.57 26.84
CA THR A 574 -9.08 -39.12 26.86
C THR A 574 -9.74 -38.61 25.58
N ILE A 575 -9.33 -39.11 24.41
CA ILE A 575 -9.91 -38.74 23.11
C ILE A 575 -11.31 -39.33 22.96
N GLN A 576 -11.54 -40.55 23.46
CA GLN A 576 -12.85 -41.20 23.41
C GLN A 576 -13.93 -40.41 24.16
N LYS A 577 -13.57 -39.57 25.15
CA LYS A 577 -14.52 -38.65 25.83
C LYS A 577 -15.20 -37.65 24.89
N VAL A 578 -14.65 -37.45 23.69
CA VAL A 578 -15.18 -36.55 22.66
C VAL A 578 -16.21 -37.25 21.76
N VAL A 579 -16.31 -38.58 21.84
CA VAL A 579 -17.16 -39.38 20.97
C VAL A 579 -18.38 -39.87 21.73
N ARG A 580 -19.55 -39.46 21.25
CA ARG A 580 -20.84 -39.95 21.72
C ARG A 580 -21.26 -41.16 20.90
N VAL A 581 -21.53 -42.27 21.58
CA VAL A 581 -22.04 -43.51 20.97
C VAL A 581 -23.53 -43.64 21.26
N GLN A 582 -24.36 -43.76 20.23
CA GLN A 582 -25.80 -43.99 20.35
C GLN A 582 -26.19 -45.25 19.58
N ARG A 583 -27.06 -46.07 20.20
CA ARG A 583 -27.66 -47.21 19.52
C ARG A 583 -28.80 -46.72 18.63
N LEU A 584 -28.76 -47.04 17.35
CA LEU A 584 -29.86 -46.73 16.43
C LEU A 584 -31.07 -47.62 16.77
N PRO A 585 -32.30 -47.08 16.69
CA PRO A 585 -33.52 -47.78 17.08
C PRO A 585 -33.84 -49.02 16.23
#